data_AF-A0A529SCU2-F1
#
_entry.id   AF-A0A529SCU2-F1
#
_cell.length_a   1.000
_cell.length_b   1.000
_cell.length_c   1.000
_cell.angle_alpha   90.00
_cell.angle_beta   90.00
_cell.angle_gamma   90.00
#
_symmetry.space_group_name_H-M   'P 1'
#
loop_
_entity.id
_entity.type
_entity.pdbx_description
1 polymer ?
#
loop_
_entity_poly.entity_id
_entity_poly.type
_entity_poly.pdbx_seq_one_letter_code
_entity_poly.pdbx_strand_id
1 'polypeptide(L)'
;PDAYDHFSVKGDVGVSYDLDKQQRVSAEFDLDYSRITDAFGKHTYLIASVPLQYVYDNRDNKLNPTRGFRFLAYAEPSYDILNGATFLKLKGEGYTY
;
A
#
# COMPACT_ATOMS: atom_id res chain seq x y z
N PRO A 1 23.33 20.73 10.16
CA PRO A 1 22.07 20.52 9.43
C PRO A 1 22.25 19.34 8.48
N ASP A 2 22.07 18.13 8.99
CA ASP A 2 22.15 16.94 8.16
C ASP A 2 20.81 16.76 7.46
N ALA A 3 20.83 17.02 6.15
CA ALA A 3 19.67 16.92 5.30
C ALA A 3 19.41 15.44 5.02
N TYR A 4 18.23 14.97 5.41
CA TYR A 4 17.70 13.67 4.97
C TYR A 4 17.52 13.70 3.46
N ASP A 5 18.26 12.85 2.74
CA ASP A 5 18.14 12.68 1.30
C ASP A 5 17.58 11.28 1.00
N HIS A 6 16.50 11.23 0.23
CA HIS A 6 15.79 10.00 -0.09
C HIS A 6 15.54 9.92 -1.60
N PHE A 7 16.19 8.95 -2.22
CA PHE A 7 15.96 8.58 -3.61
C PHE A 7 15.29 7.22 -3.65
N SER A 8 14.13 7.11 -4.29
CA SER A 8 13.41 5.85 -4.49
C SER A 8 12.95 5.70 -5.93
N VAL A 9 13.09 4.48 -6.48
CA VAL A 9 12.48 4.07 -7.73
C VAL A 9 11.61 2.86 -7.43
N LYS A 10 10.33 2.99 -7.75
CA LYS A 10 9.31 1.99 -7.48
C LYS A 10 8.66 1.55 -8.79
N GLY A 11 8.40 0.25 -8.90
CA GLY A 11 7.63 -0.32 -10.00
C GLY A 11 6.69 -1.41 -9.50
N ASP A 12 5.44 -1.33 -9.90
CA ASP A 12 4.39 -2.26 -9.52
C ASP A 12 3.61 -2.77 -10.73
N VAL A 13 3.07 -3.98 -10.59
CA VAL A 13 2.12 -4.57 -11.52
C VAL A 13 1.04 -5.28 -10.73
N GLY A 14 -0.20 -5.23 -11.19
CA GLY A 14 -1.30 -5.77 -10.41
C GLY A 14 -2.55 -6.09 -11.17
N VAL A 15 -3.45 -6.77 -10.46
CA VAL A 15 -4.78 -7.13 -10.93
C VAL A 15 -5.82 -6.68 -9.92
N SER A 16 -6.96 -6.26 -10.43
CA SER A 16 -8.14 -5.88 -9.64
C SER A 16 -9.35 -6.61 -10.18
N TYR A 17 -10.20 -7.10 -9.28
CA TYR A 17 -11.41 -7.82 -9.63
C TYR A 17 -12.60 -7.32 -8.80
N ASP A 18 -13.69 -7.01 -9.50
CA ASP A 18 -14.97 -6.67 -8.90
C ASP A 18 -15.74 -7.96 -8.63
N LEU A 19 -15.86 -8.33 -7.34
CA LEU A 19 -16.64 -9.50 -6.91
C LEU A 19 -18.14 -9.25 -7.16
N ASP A 20 -18.58 -8.02 -6.88
CA ASP A 20 -19.91 -7.52 -7.18
C ASP A 20 -19.89 -5.98 -7.33
N LYS A 21 -21.06 -5.33 -7.31
CA LYS A 21 -21.17 -3.87 -7.47
C LYS A 21 -20.60 -3.06 -6.29
N GLN A 22 -20.41 -3.69 -5.14
CA GLN A 22 -20.02 -3.10 -3.87
C GLN A 22 -18.62 -3.56 -3.43
N GLN A 23 -18.18 -4.73 -3.89
CA GLN A 23 -16.95 -5.38 -3.43
C GLN A 23 -15.89 -5.47 -4.53
N ARG A 24 -14.67 -5.02 -4.20
CA ARG A 24 -13.48 -5.16 -5.04
C ARG A 24 -12.33 -5.76 -4.24
N VAL A 25 -11.60 -6.67 -4.88
CA VAL A 25 -10.31 -7.18 -4.39
C VAL A 25 -9.20 -6.79 -5.36
N SER A 26 -8.01 -6.51 -4.85
CA SER A 26 -6.83 -6.34 -5.68
C SER A 26 -5.61 -7.02 -5.05
N ALA A 27 -4.70 -7.43 -5.93
CA ALA A 27 -3.40 -7.98 -5.58
C ALA A 27 -2.35 -7.43 -6.54
N GLU A 28 -1.23 -7.01 -5.99
CA GLU A 28 -0.14 -6.39 -6.72
C GLU A 28 1.18 -7.10 -6.37
N PHE A 29 2.14 -7.00 -7.28
CA PHE A 29 3.54 -7.28 -7.00
C PHE A 29 4.31 -5.98 -7.16
N ASP A 30 5.09 -5.64 -6.14
CA ASP A 30 5.77 -4.37 -6.02
C ASP A 30 7.26 -4.57 -5.76
N LEU A 31 8.09 -3.77 -6.44
CA LEU A 31 9.53 -3.68 -6.21
C LEU A 31 9.93 -2.21 -6.00
N ASP A 32 10.50 -1.93 -4.82
CA ASP A 32 11.00 -0.62 -4.43
C ASP A 32 12.50 -0.68 -4.16
N TYR A 33 13.27 0.09 -4.93
CA TYR A 33 14.68 0.35 -4.67
C TYR A 33 14.83 1.76 -4.09
N SER A 34 15.28 1.84 -2.85
CA SER A 34 15.48 3.12 -2.16
C SER A 34 16.88 3.26 -1.57
N ARG A 35 17.38 4.49 -1.60
CA ARG A 35 18.63 4.90 -0.98
C ARG A 35 18.35 6.09 -0.08
N ILE A 36 18.62 5.90 1.19
CA ILE A 36 18.43 6.89 2.25
C ILE A 36 19.81 7.29 2.77
N THR A 37 20.09 8.60 2.76
CA THR A 37 21.27 9.17 3.42
C THR A 37 20.79 9.97 4.62
N ASP A 38 21.27 9.61 5.80
CA ASP A 38 20.95 10.29 7.06
C ASP A 38 22.25 10.51 7.87
N ALA A 39 22.17 11.20 9.01
CA ALA A 39 23.27 11.49 9.92
C ALA A 39 24.03 10.25 10.40
N PHE A 40 23.42 9.06 10.31
CA PHE A 40 24.00 7.78 10.73
C PHE A 40 24.65 6.99 9.58
N GLY A 41 24.52 7.43 8.33
CA GLY A 41 25.13 6.78 7.16
C GLY A 41 24.21 6.63 5.96
N LYS A 42 24.66 5.81 4.99
CA LYS A 42 23.92 5.49 3.76
C LYS A 42 23.29 4.11 3.89
N HIS A 43 21.98 4.05 3.73
CA HIS A 43 21.21 2.82 3.77
C HIS A 43 20.57 2.58 2.41
N THR A 44 20.74 1.36 1.88
CA THR A 44 20.13 0.95 0.61
C THR A 44 19.17 -0.20 0.89
N TYR A 45 17.98 -0.12 0.32
CA TYR A 45 16.91 -1.08 0.48
C TYR A 45 16.45 -1.56 -0.90
N LEU A 46 16.14 -2.86 -1.02
CA LEU A 46 15.44 -3.40 -2.18
C LEU A 46 14.31 -4.26 -1.64
N ILE A 47 13.09 -3.73 -1.68
CA ILE A 47 11.94 -4.31 -1.03
C ILE A 47 11.04 -4.91 -2.10
N ALA A 48 10.77 -6.20 -1.98
CA ALA A 48 9.70 -6.87 -2.71
C ALA A 48 8.47 -6.98 -1.83
N SER A 49 7.31 -6.58 -2.33
CA SER A 49 6.06 -6.57 -1.58
C SER A 49 4.93 -7.20 -2.38
N VAL A 50 3.93 -7.73 -1.67
CA VAL A 50 2.66 -8.18 -2.27
C VAL A 50 1.51 -7.40 -1.64
N PRO A 51 1.18 -6.19 -2.13
CA PRO A 51 0.01 -5.46 -1.68
C PRO A 51 -1.28 -6.21 -1.98
N LEU A 52 -2.14 -6.34 -0.97
CA LEU A 52 -3.47 -6.93 -1.03
C LEU A 52 -4.49 -5.90 -0.53
N GLN A 53 -5.55 -5.68 -1.30
CA GLN A 53 -6.61 -4.76 -0.92
C GLN A 53 -7.98 -5.41 -1.03
N TYR A 54 -8.84 -5.09 -0.08
CA TYR A 54 -10.27 -5.34 -0.15
C TYR A 54 -11.02 -4.04 0.11
N VAL A 55 -11.94 -3.70 -0.78
CA VAL A 55 -12.80 -2.51 -0.68
C VAL A 55 -14.25 -2.96 -0.71
N TYR A 56 -15.01 -2.52 0.29
CA TYR A 56 -16.46 -2.61 0.32
C TYR A 56 -17.04 -1.19 0.29
N ASP A 57 -17.94 -0.90 -0.63
CA ASP A 57 -18.57 0.40 -0.79
C ASP A 57 -20.06 0.22 -1.11
N ASN A 58 -20.93 0.47 -0.12
CA ASN A 58 -22.37 0.46 -0.30
C ASN A 58 -23.00 1.85 -0.24
N ARG A 59 -22.18 2.91 -0.41
CA ARG A 59 -22.68 4.27 -0.47
C ARG A 59 -23.63 4.43 -1.66
N ASP A 60 -24.68 5.21 -1.44
CA ASP A 60 -25.67 5.53 -2.47
C ASP A 60 -25.07 6.29 -3.66
N ASN A 61 -24.10 7.18 -3.39
CA ASN A 61 -23.35 7.91 -4.40
C ASN A 61 -21.86 8.01 -4.01
N LYS A 62 -20.94 7.70 -4.93
CA LYS A 62 -19.50 7.70 -4.66
C LYS A 62 -18.89 9.11 -4.50
N LEU A 63 -19.48 10.12 -5.14
CA LEU A 63 -19.00 11.50 -5.15
C LEU A 63 -19.67 12.37 -4.09
N ASN A 64 -20.96 12.14 -3.82
CA ASN A 64 -21.72 12.86 -2.81
C ASN A 64 -22.64 11.91 -2.01
N PRO A 65 -22.07 11.09 -1.13
CA PRO A 65 -22.83 10.10 -0.35
C PRO A 65 -23.73 10.78 0.68
N THR A 66 -24.99 10.31 0.77
CA THR A 66 -25.93 10.75 1.82
C THR A 66 -26.27 9.65 2.81
N ARG A 67 -26.02 8.39 2.43
CA ARG A 67 -26.28 7.20 3.24
C ARG A 67 -25.28 6.10 2.91
N GLY A 68 -25.05 5.21 3.87
CA GLY A 68 -24.24 4.01 3.69
C GLY A 68 -22.81 4.20 4.18
N PHE A 69 -21.95 3.24 3.87
CA PHE A 69 -20.59 3.20 4.36
C PHE A 69 -19.61 2.63 3.34
N ARG A 70 -18.33 2.96 3.55
CA ARG A 70 -17.21 2.41 2.81
C ARG A 70 -16.18 1.89 3.79
N PHE A 71 -15.65 0.70 3.50
CA PHE A 71 -14.58 0.06 4.24
C PHE A 71 -13.46 -0.34 3.28
N LEU A 72 -12.22 -0.21 3.73
CA LEU A 72 -11.02 -0.65 3.04
C LEU A 72 -10.13 -1.39 4.02
N ALA A 73 -9.75 -2.62 3.67
CA ALA A 73 -8.70 -3.38 4.32
C ALA A 73 -7.51 -3.53 3.38
N TYR A 74 -6.31 -3.38 3.93
CA TYR A 74 -5.06 -3.45 3.19
C TYR A 74 -4.03 -4.24 3.98
N ALA A 75 -3.31 -5.13 3.29
CA ALA A 75 -2.18 -5.87 3.83
C ALA A 75 -1.05 -5.91 2.81
N GLU A 76 0.17 -5.66 3.24
CA GLU A 76 1.37 -5.68 2.39
C GLU A 76 2.46 -6.43 3.15
N PRO A 77 2.52 -7.77 3.03
CA PRO A 77 3.72 -8.51 3.35
C PRO A 77 4.85 -8.06 2.43
N SER A 78 6.01 -7.83 3.03
CA SER A 78 7.19 -7.32 2.34
C SER A 78 8.45 -8.01 2.84
N TYR A 79 9.43 -8.07 1.95
CA TYR A 79 10.75 -8.59 2.24
C TYR A 79 11.82 -7.70 1.65
N ASP A 80 12.73 -7.24 2.50
CA ASP A 80 13.93 -6.54 2.07
C ASP A 80 15.01 -7.54 1.69
N ILE A 81 15.28 -7.61 0.39
CA ILE A 81 16.21 -8.54 -0.23
C ILE A 81 17.66 -8.24 0.20
N LEU A 82 18.00 -6.97 0.44
CA LEU A 82 19.39 -6.56 0.74
C LEU A 82 19.72 -6.70 2.22
N ASN A 83 18.77 -6.41 3.11
CA ASN A 83 19.01 -6.43 4.55
C ASN A 83 18.41 -7.65 5.25
N GLY A 84 17.67 -8.51 4.53
CA GLY A 84 17.12 -9.76 5.06
C GLY A 84 15.98 -9.56 6.06
N ALA A 85 15.24 -8.46 5.95
CA ALA A 85 14.18 -8.10 6.88
C ALA A 85 12.79 -8.41 6.30
N THR A 86 11.97 -9.13 7.06
CA THR A 86 10.55 -9.36 6.73
C THR A 86 9.68 -8.46 7.58
N PHE A 87 8.68 -7.82 6.97
CA PHE A 87 7.70 -7.04 7.70
C PHE A 87 6.32 -7.13 7.03
N LEU A 88 5.30 -6.73 7.76
CA LEU A 88 3.91 -6.69 7.31
C LEU A 88 3.34 -5.31 7.61
N LYS A 89 2.85 -4.62 6.58
CA LYS A 89 2.06 -3.39 6.75
C LYS A 89 0.58 -3.75 6.71
N LEU A 90 -0.18 -3.25 7.68
CA LEU A 90 -1.65 -3.40 7.73
C LEU A 90 -2.28 -2.02 7.81
N LYS A 91 -3.36 -1.80 7.06
CA LYS A 91 -4.12 -0.55 7.10
C LYS A 91 -5.61 -0.83 6.95
N GLY A 92 -6.41 -0.15 7.76
CA GLY A 92 -7.87 -0.18 7.70
C GLY A 92 -8.43 1.25 7.62
N GLU A 93 -9.41 1.47 6.75
CA GLU A 93 -10.12 2.74 6.64
C GLU A 93 -11.63 2.50 6.60
N GLY A 94 -12.41 3.38 7.23
CA GLY A 94 -13.86 3.29 7.27
C GLY A 94 -14.52 4.67 7.28
N TYR A 95 -15.59 4.83 6.52
CA TYR A 95 -16.38 6.06 6.44
C TYR A 95 -17.87 5.71 6.46
N THR A 96 -18.69 6.46 7.19
CA THR A 96 -20.15 6.30 7.23
C THR A 96 -20.83 7.65 7.01
N TYR A 97 -22.04 7.62 6.46
CA TYR A 97 -22.87 8.79 6.15
C TYR A 97 -24.29 8.58 6.66
#